data_AF-A0A3D2FM79-F1
#
_entry.id   AF-A0A3D2FM79-F1
#
_cell.length_a   1.000
_cell.length_b   1.000
_cell.length_c   1.000
_cell.angle_alpha   90.00
_cell.angle_beta   90.00
_cell.angle_gamma   90.00
#
_symmetry.space_group_name_H-M   'P 1'
#
loop_
_entity.id
_entity.type
_entity.pdbx_description
1 polymer ?
#
loop_
_entity_poly.entity_id
_entity_poly.type
_entity_poly.pdbx_seq_one_letter_code
_entity_poly.pdbx_strand_id
1 'polypeptide(L)'
;MNKLNLSGLMHLLIVYIVWGSTYLGIRVAVQEGSGFPPMIMSATRVFAGSLILVALARFIQKQSLRLTKEEWVVLSVSGLALWWGGNGLVAIAEMTVPSGYAALIIACTPIWVAIIES
;
A
#
# COMPACT_ATOMS: atom_id res chain seq x y z
N MET A 1 -6.29 23.45 -22.04
CA MET A 1 -6.79 23.05 -20.70
C MET A 1 -7.59 21.77 -20.88
N ASN A 2 -7.04 20.62 -20.48
CA ASN A 2 -7.69 19.32 -20.65
C ASN A 2 -9.07 19.34 -19.99
N LYS A 3 -10.11 18.94 -20.74
CA LYS A 3 -11.45 18.75 -20.19
C LYS A 3 -11.34 17.73 -19.07
N LEU A 4 -11.68 18.12 -17.85
CA LEU A 4 -11.78 17.21 -16.71
C LEU A 4 -12.78 16.11 -17.09
N ASN A 5 -12.27 14.91 -17.38
CA ASN A 5 -13.09 13.78 -17.75
C ASN A 5 -13.81 13.30 -16.48
N LEU A 6 -15.14 13.34 -16.47
CA LEU A 6 -15.96 12.94 -15.32
C LEU A 6 -15.63 11.51 -14.86
N SER A 7 -15.32 10.61 -15.79
CA SER A 7 -14.88 9.26 -15.48
C SER A 7 -13.56 9.27 -14.69
N GLY A 8 -12.60 10.10 -15.08
CA GLY A 8 -11.33 10.27 -14.34
C GLY A 8 -11.53 10.79 -12.92
N LEU A 9 -12.42 11.78 -12.75
CA LEU A 9 -12.79 12.28 -11.42
C LEU A 9 -13.45 11.21 -10.56
N MET A 10 -14.27 10.34 -11.15
CA MET A 10 -14.90 9.23 -10.43
C MET A 10 -13.89 8.18 -9.99
N HIS A 11 -12.93 7.81 -10.84
CA HIS A 11 -11.84 6.92 -10.43
C HIS A 11 -11.02 7.51 -9.28
N LEU A 12 -10.71 8.81 -9.32
CA LEU A 12 -10.00 9.50 -8.24
C LEU A 12 -10.81 9.51 -6.93
N LEU A 13 -12.12 9.75 -7.00
CA LEU A 13 -12.98 9.72 -5.83
C LEU A 13 -12.99 8.34 -5.17
N ILE A 14 -13.08 7.28 -5.97
CA ILE A 14 -13.03 5.89 -5.47
C ILE A 14 -11.68 5.66 -4.79
N VAL A 15 -10.57 6.03 -5.42
CA VAL A 15 -9.24 5.88 -4.80
C VAL A 15 -9.17 6.65 -3.48
N TYR A 16 -9.65 7.89 -3.42
CA TYR A 16 -9.62 8.69 -2.20
C TYR A 16 -10.42 8.08 -1.06
N ILE A 17 -11.61 7.55 -1.33
CA ILE A 17 -12.44 6.92 -0.32
C ILE A 17 -11.82 5.58 0.11
N VAL A 18 -11.49 4.72 -0.86
CA VAL A 18 -10.99 3.37 -0.58
C VAL A 18 -9.62 3.45 0.10
N TRP A 19 -8.65 4.19 -0.45
CA TRP A 19 -7.34 4.36 0.21
C TRP A 19 -7.43 5.18 1.49
N GLY A 20 -8.21 6.26 1.54
CA GLY A 20 -8.38 7.04 2.77
C GLY A 20 -8.90 6.19 3.93
N SER A 21 -9.90 5.34 3.66
CA SER A 21 -10.44 4.42 4.67
C SER A 21 -9.45 3.35 5.13
N THR A 22 -8.42 3.01 4.35
CA THR A 22 -7.39 2.06 4.80
C THR A 22 -6.57 2.59 5.99
N TYR A 23 -6.24 3.88 6.02
CA TYR A 23 -5.57 4.49 7.18
C TYR A 23 -6.46 4.44 8.44
N LEU A 24 -7.77 4.68 8.27
CA LEU A 24 -8.69 4.49 9.39
C LEU A 24 -8.76 3.01 9.83
N GLY A 25 -8.80 2.08 8.88
CA GLY A 25 -8.83 0.65 9.15
C GLY A 25 -7.58 0.14 9.87
N ILE A 26 -6.40 0.64 9.48
CA ILE A 26 -5.13 0.32 10.15
C ILE A 26 -5.18 0.82 11.59
N ARG A 27 -5.53 2.08 11.83
CA ARG A 27 -5.65 2.64 13.19
C ARG A 27 -6.59 1.82 14.05
N VAL A 28 -7.76 1.43 13.54
CA VAL A 28 -8.73 0.60 14.27
C VAL A 28 -8.16 -0.79 14.56
N ALA A 29 -7.40 -1.37 13.64
CA ALA A 29 -6.80 -2.69 13.81
C ALA A 29 -5.61 -2.69 14.79
N VAL A 30 -4.84 -1.60 14.88
CA VAL A 30 -3.65 -1.51 15.73
C VAL A 30 -3.89 -0.76 17.05
N GLN A 31 -5.11 -0.29 17.31
CA GLN A 31 -5.45 0.41 18.54
C GLN A 31 -5.27 -0.49 19.78
N GLU A 32 -4.98 0.14 20.91
CA GLU A 32 -4.86 -0.57 22.19
C GLU A 32 -6.15 -1.36 22.49
N GLY A 33 -5.98 -2.65 22.80
CA GLY A 33 -7.09 -3.58 23.07
C GLY A 33 -7.55 -4.44 21.88
N SER A 34 -7.05 -4.22 20.65
CA SER A 34 -7.38 -5.09 19.50
C SER A 34 -6.63 -6.43 19.49
N GLY A 35 -5.51 -6.53 20.21
CA GLY A 35 -4.66 -7.71 20.25
C GLY A 35 -3.80 -7.95 19.00
N PHE A 36 -3.81 -7.05 18.01
CA PHE A 36 -3.02 -7.17 16.79
C PHE A 36 -1.81 -6.23 16.78
N PRO A 37 -0.57 -6.75 16.86
CA PRO A 37 0.61 -5.94 16.64
C PRO A 37 0.64 -5.37 15.21
N PRO A 38 1.05 -4.11 15.01
CA PRO A 38 0.95 -3.41 13.71
C PRO A 38 1.72 -4.10 12.58
N MET A 39 2.90 -4.64 12.88
CA MET A 39 3.71 -5.37 11.91
C MET A 39 3.06 -6.69 11.50
N ILE A 40 2.44 -7.41 12.44
CA ILE A 40 1.77 -8.68 12.16
C ILE A 40 0.52 -8.45 11.31
N MET A 41 -0.27 -7.42 11.65
CA MET A 41 -1.43 -7.01 10.85
C MET A 41 -1.02 -6.68 9.41
N SER A 42 0.00 -5.83 9.24
CA SER A 42 0.53 -5.46 7.92
C SER A 42 1.07 -6.67 7.16
N ALA A 43 1.89 -7.51 7.80
CA ALA A 43 2.45 -8.72 7.19
C ALA A 43 1.35 -9.68 6.73
N THR A 44 0.33 -9.91 7.57
CA THR A 44 -0.80 -10.80 7.24
C THR A 44 -1.56 -10.30 6.02
N ARG A 45 -1.85 -9.00 5.96
CA ARG A 45 -2.54 -8.39 4.81
C ARG A 45 -1.74 -8.54 3.52
N VAL A 46 -0.44 -8.25 3.56
CA VAL A 46 0.45 -8.36 2.39
C VAL A 46 0.60 -9.81 1.96
N PHE A 47 0.75 -10.72 2.92
CA PHE A 47 0.86 -12.15 2.65
C PHE A 47 -0.42 -12.69 2.00
N ALA A 48 -1.59 -12.39 2.54
CA ALA A 48 -2.87 -12.78 1.95
C ALA A 48 -3.03 -12.21 0.53
N GLY A 49 -2.73 -10.93 0.32
CA GLY A 49 -2.77 -10.30 -0.99
C GLY A 49 -1.81 -10.95 -1.99
N SER A 50 -0.59 -11.27 -1.55
CA SER A 50 0.41 -11.95 -2.38
C SER A 50 -0.04 -13.35 -2.79
N LEU A 51 -0.64 -14.12 -1.88
CA LEU A 51 -1.19 -15.44 -2.18
C LEU A 51 -2.31 -15.37 -3.20
N ILE A 52 -3.23 -14.40 -3.04
CA ILE A 52 -4.31 -14.17 -3.99
C ILE A 52 -3.74 -13.83 -5.37
N LEU A 53 -2.79 -12.89 -5.46
CA LEU A 53 -2.21 -12.48 -6.73
C LEU A 53 -1.42 -13.60 -7.40
N VAL A 54 -0.63 -14.37 -6.65
CA VAL A 54 0.10 -15.53 -7.16
C VAL A 54 -0.87 -16.62 -7.64
N ALA A 55 -1.96 -16.87 -6.90
CA ALA A 55 -3.00 -17.80 -7.31
C ALA A 55 -3.70 -17.35 -8.60
N LEU A 56 -4.08 -16.08 -8.70
CA LEU A 56 -4.68 -15.51 -9.90
C LEU A 56 -3.75 -15.62 -11.11
N ALA A 57 -2.47 -15.24 -10.94
CA ALA A 57 -1.47 -15.32 -12.01
C ALA A 57 -1.25 -16.77 -12.48
N ARG A 58 -1.14 -17.72 -11.53
CA ARG A 58 -0.84 -19.11 -11.84
C ARG A 58 -2.03 -19.88 -12.39
N PHE A 59 -3.21 -19.73 -11.79
CA PHE A 59 -4.37 -20.57 -12.07
C PHE A 59 -5.33 -19.96 -13.08
N ILE A 60 -5.50 -18.64 -13.07
CA ILE A 60 -6.41 -17.96 -14.01
C ILE A 60 -5.65 -17.53 -15.27
N GLN A 61 -4.55 -16.81 -15.10
CA GLN A 61 -3.81 -16.25 -16.24
C GLN A 61 -2.78 -17.22 -16.83
N LYS A 62 -2.52 -18.36 -16.14
CA LYS A 62 -1.56 -19.39 -16.54
C LYS A 62 -0.15 -18.85 -16.84
N GLN A 63 0.24 -17.76 -16.17
CA GLN A 63 1.55 -17.16 -16.36
C GLN A 63 2.66 -18.00 -15.73
N SER A 64 3.84 -17.93 -16.35
CA SER A 64 5.07 -18.52 -15.80
C SER A 64 5.60 -17.61 -14.68
N LEU A 65 5.75 -18.15 -13.48
CA LEU A 65 6.35 -17.45 -12.33
C LEU A 65 7.88 -17.61 -12.28
N ARG A 66 8.51 -17.92 -13.41
CA ARG A 66 9.97 -18.07 -13.49
C ARG A 66 10.59 -16.68 -13.53
N LEU A 67 11.25 -16.33 -12.44
CA LEU A 67 12.03 -15.10 -12.30
C LEU A 67 13.52 -15.42 -12.43
N THR A 68 14.22 -14.55 -13.14
CA THR A 68 15.69 -14.51 -13.16
C THR A 68 16.23 -14.06 -11.80
N LYS A 69 17.52 -14.29 -11.54
CA LYS A 69 18.16 -13.85 -10.29
C LYS A 69 18.12 -12.33 -10.13
N GLU A 70 18.27 -11.59 -11.22
CA GLU A 70 18.22 -10.13 -11.22
C GLU A 70 16.81 -9.62 -10.87
N GLU A 71 15.78 -10.20 -11.48
CA GLU A 71 14.39 -9.87 -11.15
C GLU A 71 14.06 -10.18 -9.68
N TRP A 72 14.57 -11.29 -9.14
CA TRP A 72 14.42 -11.60 -7.72
C TRP A 72 14.99 -10.53 -6.80
N VAL A 73 16.18 -10.00 -7.12
CA VAL A 73 16.80 -8.94 -6.33
C VAL A 73 15.96 -7.66 -6.42
N VAL A 74 15.61 -7.24 -7.64
CA VAL A 74 14.83 -6.01 -7.84
C VAL A 74 13.47 -6.09 -7.15
N LEU A 75 12.74 -7.21 -7.29
CA LEU A 75 11.45 -7.42 -6.66
C LEU A 75 11.55 -7.49 -5.13
N SER A 76 12.58 -8.15 -4.60
CA SER A 76 12.77 -8.25 -3.15
C SER A 76 13.12 -6.90 -2.54
N VAL A 77 14.03 -6.15 -3.14
CA VAL A 77 14.46 -4.84 -2.64
C VAL A 77 13.32 -3.83 -2.74
N SER A 78 12.67 -3.72 -3.89
CA SER A 78 11.53 -2.80 -4.07
C SER A 78 10.33 -3.19 -3.20
N GLY A 79 10.03 -4.48 -3.09
CA GLY A 79 8.96 -5.00 -2.24
C GLY A 79 9.22 -4.69 -0.76
N LEU A 80 10.44 -4.93 -0.26
CA LEU A 80 10.81 -4.59 1.11
C LEU A 80 10.75 -3.08 1.35
N ALA A 81 11.29 -2.27 0.45
CA ALA A 81 11.24 -0.81 0.58
C ALA A 81 9.79 -0.29 0.64
N LEU A 82 8.91 -0.79 -0.23
CA LEU A 82 7.51 -0.36 -0.29
C LEU A 82 6.69 -0.85 0.91
N TRP A 83 6.82 -2.14 1.25
CA TRP A 83 5.95 -2.76 2.25
C TRP A 83 6.48 -2.59 3.67
N TRP A 84 7.77 -2.82 3.89
CA TRP A 84 8.37 -2.61 5.21
C TRP A 84 8.60 -1.13 5.47
N GLY A 85 9.27 -0.45 4.52
CA GLY A 85 9.61 0.98 4.64
C GLY A 85 8.37 1.87 4.54
N GLY A 86 7.59 1.75 3.47
CA GLY A 86 6.40 2.59 3.29
C GLY A 86 5.25 2.20 4.23
N ASN A 87 4.58 1.09 3.92
CA ASN A 87 3.36 0.69 4.64
C ASN A 87 3.61 0.29 6.10
N GLY A 88 4.73 -0.37 6.39
CA GLY A 88 5.09 -0.80 7.74
C GLY A 88 5.30 0.39 8.66
N LEU A 89 6.13 1.36 8.26
CA LEU A 89 6.35 2.56 9.07
C LEU A 89 5.06 3.35 9.31
N VAL A 90 4.14 3.41 8.33
CA VAL A 90 2.81 4.00 8.52
C VAL A 90 2.03 3.27 9.61
N ALA A 91 1.97 1.93 9.56
CA ALA A 91 1.26 1.15 10.59
C ALA A 91 1.86 1.34 12.00
N ILE A 92 3.17 1.56 12.10
CA ILE A 92 3.84 1.90 13.36
C ILE A 92 3.47 3.32 13.81
N ALA A 93 3.55 4.29 12.89
CA ALA A 93 3.20 5.67 13.17
C ALA A 93 1.75 5.79 13.65
N GLU A 94 0.84 5.05 13.04
CA GLU A 94 -0.57 5.00 13.42
C GLU A 94 -0.85 4.40 14.79
N MET A 95 0.13 3.84 15.51
CA MET A 95 -0.05 3.54 16.94
C MET A 95 -0.09 4.80 17.80
N THR A 96 0.56 5.87 17.36
CA THR A 96 0.74 7.12 18.14
C THR A 96 0.09 8.33 17.47
N VAL A 97 -0.05 8.30 16.16
CA VAL A 97 -0.55 9.42 15.34
C VAL A 97 -1.97 9.12 14.86
N PRO A 98 -2.91 10.09 14.94
CA PRO A 98 -4.24 9.92 14.35
C PRO A 98 -4.18 9.70 12.84
N SER A 99 -5.02 8.81 12.32
CA SER A 99 -5.05 8.40 10.90
C SER A 99 -5.25 9.57 9.93
N GLY A 100 -5.93 10.65 10.35
CA GLY A 100 -6.06 11.88 9.55
C GLY A 100 -4.71 12.56 9.26
N TYR A 101 -3.82 12.63 10.25
CA TYR A 101 -2.47 13.20 10.04
C TYR A 101 -1.61 12.28 9.18
N ALA A 102 -1.70 10.97 9.38
CA ALA A 102 -1.01 10.00 8.53
C ALA A 102 -1.44 10.15 7.06
N ALA A 103 -2.75 10.21 6.80
CA ALA A 103 -3.28 10.40 5.45
C ALA A 103 -2.81 11.73 4.81
N LEU A 104 -2.79 12.82 5.58
CA LEU A 104 -2.32 14.13 5.09
C LEU A 104 -0.83 14.10 4.71
N ILE A 105 0.02 13.48 5.53
CA ILE A 105 1.45 13.37 5.26
C ILE A 105 1.69 12.52 4.01
N ILE A 106 1.00 11.39 3.88
CA ILE A 106 1.14 10.54 2.69
C ILE A 106 0.57 11.21 1.44
N ALA A 107 -0.43 12.09 1.55
CA ALA A 107 -0.89 12.89 0.42
C ALA A 107 0.20 13.81 -0.16
N CYS A 108 1.28 14.09 0.57
CA CYS A 108 2.45 14.82 0.07
C CYS A 108 3.42 13.97 -0.75
N THR A 109 3.21 12.65 -0.88
CA THR A 109 4.07 11.75 -1.69
C THR A 109 4.36 12.27 -3.11
N PRO A 110 3.40 12.86 -3.85
CA PRO A 110 3.68 13.39 -5.20
C PRO A 110 4.76 14.49 -5.21
N ILE A 111 4.89 15.26 -4.12
CA ILE A 111 5.93 16.30 -4.00
C ILE A 111 7.31 15.65 -3.93
N TRP A 112 7.46 14.60 -3.11
CA TRP A 112 8.71 13.85 -3.00
C TRP A 112 9.09 13.17 -4.32
N VAL A 113 8.11 12.57 -5.01
CA VAL A 113 8.33 11.96 -6.32
C VAL A 113 8.81 13.00 -7.33
N ALA A 114 8.15 14.17 -7.39
CA ALA A 114 8.55 15.24 -8.31
C ALA A 114 9.99 15.75 -8.08
N ILE A 115 10.46 15.76 -6.83
CA ILE A 115 11.83 16.15 -6.47
C ILE A 115 12.86 15.06 -6.83
N ILE A 116 12.48 13.78 -6.70
CA ILE A 116 13.38 12.65 -7.01
C ILE A 116 13.49 12.45 -8.52
N GLU A 117 12.41 12.70 -9.27
CA GLU A 117 12.36 12.54 -10.72
C GLU A 117 12.88 13.77 -11.50
N SER A 118 13.13 14.91 -10.84
CA SER A 118 13.70 16.13 -11.45
C SER A 118 15.21 16.12 -11.53
#